data_AF-A0A510PQV3-F1
#
_entry.id   AF-A0A510PQV3-F1
#
_cell.length_a   1.000
_cell.length_b   1.000
_cell.length_c   1.000
_cell.angle_alpha   90.00
_cell.angle_beta   90.00
_cell.angle_gamma   90.00
#
_symmetry.space_group_name_H-M   'P 1'
#
loop_
_entity.id
_entity.type
_entity.pdbx_description
1 polymer ?
#
loop_
_entity_poly.entity_id
_entity_poly.type
_entity_poly.pdbx_seq_one_letter_code
_entity_poly.pdbx_strand_id
1 'polypeptide(L)'
;NSTPAFSQETNFQQDFNGDNQIGNPFTPIEAFGNTKLVKDTTNKLYTQIGNNNPIAIKNGATKITTNTYPGWQILAAETVNGINQVLLKNTTQNLLYIWNLDSNWNWQSSQGGWGLNSTPAFSQETNFQQDFNGDGFIGQPFTPIEAFGNTKLVKDTTNKLYTQIGNNNPIAIKNGATQITTNTYPGWQILAAETVNGINQVLLKNTTQNLLYIWNLDSNWNWQSSQGGWGLNSTPAFSQETNFQQDFNGDNQIGNPFTPIEAFGNTKLVKDTTNKLYTQIG
;
A
#
# COMPACT_ATOMS: atom_id res chain seq x y z
N ASN A 1 -2.62 38.35 20.71
CA ASN A 1 -2.96 37.19 19.85
C ASN A 1 -2.33 35.95 20.43
N SER A 2 -3.00 35.31 21.38
CA SER A 2 -2.62 34.02 21.96
C SER A 2 -3.90 33.29 22.35
N THR A 3 -3.88 31.96 22.45
CA THR A 3 -5.07 31.17 22.81
C THR A 3 -5.73 31.63 24.10
N PRO A 4 -4.98 31.93 25.19
CA PRO A 4 -5.56 32.53 26.39
C PRO A 4 -6.21 33.88 26.12
N ALA A 5 -5.58 34.77 25.34
CA ALA A 5 -6.14 36.08 25.02
C ALA A 5 -7.46 35.95 24.24
N PHE A 6 -7.52 35.08 23.22
CA PHE A 6 -8.74 34.80 22.46
C PHE A 6 -9.86 34.24 23.34
N SER A 7 -9.53 33.40 24.33
CA SER A 7 -10.53 32.92 25.29
C SER A 7 -11.12 34.06 26.13
N GLN A 8 -10.30 35.05 26.51
CA GLN A 8 -10.79 36.21 27.25
C GLN A 8 -11.67 37.08 26.38
N GLU A 9 -11.32 37.30 25.11
CA GLU A 9 -12.18 38.02 24.16
C GLU A 9 -13.57 37.37 24.06
N THR A 10 -13.63 36.04 23.99
CA THR A 10 -14.90 35.29 23.96
C THR A 10 -15.66 35.40 25.28
N ASN A 11 -14.97 35.30 26.42
CA ASN A 11 -15.59 35.39 27.75
C ASN A 11 -16.18 36.77 28.02
N PHE A 12 -15.49 37.82 27.59
CA PHE A 12 -15.88 39.21 27.83
C PHE A 12 -16.63 39.84 26.65
N GLN A 13 -16.78 39.12 25.52
CA GLN A 13 -17.37 39.63 24.28
C GLN A 13 -16.73 40.95 23.81
N GLN A 14 -15.43 41.08 24.02
CA GLN A 14 -14.66 42.29 23.75
C GLN A 14 -13.46 41.94 22.88
N ASP A 15 -13.25 42.69 21.79
CA ASP A 15 -12.03 42.61 21.00
C ASP A 15 -10.93 43.34 21.75
N PHE A 16 -10.02 42.59 22.37
CA PHE A 16 -8.90 43.13 23.13
C PHE A 16 -7.67 43.39 22.26
N ASN A 17 -7.62 42.84 21.05
CA ASN A 17 -6.44 42.87 20.20
C ASN A 17 -6.58 43.81 18.99
N GLY A 18 -7.79 44.31 18.73
CA GLY A 18 -8.10 45.30 17.70
C GLY A 18 -8.20 44.73 16.29
N ASP A 19 -8.36 43.41 16.12
CA ASP A 19 -8.53 42.75 14.82
C ASP A 19 -9.99 42.73 14.32
N ASN A 20 -10.91 43.33 15.08
CA ASN A 20 -12.34 43.38 14.87
C ASN A 20 -13.01 41.99 14.89
N GLN A 21 -12.40 41.01 15.55
CA GLN A 21 -12.97 39.68 15.79
C GLN A 21 -13.00 39.37 17.29
N ILE A 22 -13.95 38.53 17.68
CA ILE A 22 -14.06 38.03 19.05
C ILE A 22 -13.54 36.60 19.06
N GLY A 23 -12.43 36.35 19.77
CA GLY A 23 -11.85 35.02 19.88
C GLY A 23 -10.87 34.68 18.77
N ASN A 24 -10.62 33.39 18.53
CA ASN A 24 -9.59 32.98 17.58
C ASN A 24 -10.07 33.23 16.13
N PRO A 25 -9.41 34.11 15.35
CA PRO A 25 -9.85 34.43 13.99
C PRO A 25 -9.55 33.32 12.97
N PHE A 26 -8.92 32.22 13.42
CA PHE A 26 -8.52 31.10 12.57
C PHE A 26 -9.37 29.85 12.82
N THR A 27 -9.86 29.26 11.74
CA THR A 27 -10.58 27.98 11.74
C THR A 27 -9.66 26.87 11.21
N PRO A 28 -9.49 25.75 11.93
CA PRO A 28 -8.76 24.59 11.42
C PRO A 28 -9.40 24.02 10.15
N ILE A 29 -8.58 23.74 9.15
CA ILE A 29 -8.91 22.90 8.00
C ILE A 29 -8.45 21.46 8.28
N GLU A 30 -7.27 21.33 8.85
CA GLU A 30 -6.61 20.07 9.18
C GLU A 30 -5.76 20.29 10.44
N ALA A 31 -5.71 19.28 11.32
CA ALA A 31 -5.11 19.40 12.64
C ALA A 31 -4.38 18.14 13.13
N PHE A 32 -4.00 17.24 12.23
CA PHE A 32 -3.12 16.12 12.52
C PHE A 32 -1.67 16.59 12.61
N GLY A 33 -0.82 15.79 13.26
CA GLY A 33 0.59 16.12 13.42
C GLY A 33 0.85 17.34 14.30
N ASN A 34 2.00 17.98 14.08
CA ASN A 34 2.46 19.12 14.88
C ASN A 34 2.08 20.48 14.27
N THR A 35 1.79 20.48 12.96
CA THR A 35 1.46 21.67 12.19
C THR A 35 0.02 21.58 11.73
N LYS A 36 -0.81 22.53 12.16
CA LYS A 36 -2.21 22.62 11.70
C LYS A 36 -2.29 23.49 10.46
N LEU A 37 -3.06 23.07 9.47
CA LEU A 37 -3.53 23.97 8.42
C LEU A 37 -4.78 24.70 8.90
N VAL A 38 -4.74 26.03 8.92
CA VAL A 38 -5.86 26.88 9.36
C VAL A 38 -6.17 27.94 8.32
N LYS A 39 -7.39 28.50 8.37
CA LYS A 39 -7.78 29.63 7.54
C LYS A 39 -8.36 30.79 8.34
N ASP A 40 -8.16 32.01 7.87
CA ASP A 40 -8.86 33.19 8.40
C ASP A 40 -10.28 33.34 7.80
N THR A 41 -11.01 34.34 8.27
CA THR A 41 -12.37 34.70 7.80
C THR A 41 -12.43 35.10 6.33
N THR A 42 -11.30 35.47 5.73
CA THR A 42 -11.17 35.76 4.28
C THR A 42 -10.70 34.54 3.47
N ASN A 43 -10.66 33.36 4.09
CA ASN A 43 -10.16 32.09 3.55
C ASN A 43 -8.68 32.09 3.17
N LYS A 44 -7.85 33.02 3.67
CA LYS A 44 -6.38 32.92 3.53
C LYS A 44 -5.87 31.81 4.42
N LEU A 45 -4.88 31.07 3.92
CA LEU A 45 -4.32 29.87 4.54
C LEU A 45 -3.07 30.20 5.34
N TYR A 46 -3.00 29.59 6.51
CA TYR A 46 -1.91 29.73 7.45
C TYR A 46 -1.55 28.36 8.02
N THR A 47 -0.32 28.23 8.49
CA THR A 47 0.12 27.09 9.28
C THR A 47 0.27 27.50 10.73
N GLN A 48 -0.09 26.61 11.64
CA GLN A 48 0.02 26.84 13.07
C GLN A 48 0.74 25.68 13.72
N ILE A 49 1.97 25.92 14.18
CA ILE A 49 2.75 24.93 14.92
C ILE A 49 2.35 25.00 16.39
N GLY A 50 1.77 23.91 16.91
CA GLY A 50 1.23 23.85 18.27
C GLY A 50 0.15 24.91 18.54
N ASN A 51 0.45 25.85 19.44
CA ASN A 51 -0.41 26.98 19.83
C ASN A 51 0.20 28.35 19.47
N ASN A 52 1.23 28.36 18.62
CA ASN A 52 1.89 29.60 18.21
C ASN A 52 0.98 30.43 17.29
N ASN A 53 1.39 31.66 17.00
CA ASN A 53 0.70 32.49 16.02
C ASN A 53 0.76 31.84 14.62
N PRO A 54 -0.36 31.78 13.88
CA PRO A 54 -0.34 31.21 12.54
C PRO A 54 0.54 32.02 11.57
N ILE A 55 1.29 31.32 10.73
CA ILE A 55 2.19 31.88 9.70
C ILE A 55 1.51 31.73 8.34
N ALA A 56 1.43 32.81 7.57
CA ALA A 56 0.75 32.78 6.27
C ALA A 56 1.51 31.93 5.25
N ILE A 57 0.80 31.07 4.54
CA ILE A 57 1.35 30.36 3.37
C ILE A 57 1.37 31.35 2.20
N LYS A 58 2.53 31.53 1.57
CA LYS A 58 2.72 32.53 0.51
C LYS A 58 3.36 31.94 -0.74
N ASN A 59 3.00 32.49 -1.89
CA ASN A 59 3.76 32.36 -3.13
C ASN A 59 4.16 33.76 -3.61
N GLY A 60 5.45 34.10 -3.50
CA GLY A 60 5.91 35.47 -3.63
C GLY A 60 5.24 36.40 -2.60
N ALA A 61 4.66 37.50 -3.08
CA ALA A 61 3.92 38.45 -2.24
C ALA A 61 2.48 38.03 -1.92
N THR A 62 1.96 36.99 -2.59
CA THR A 62 0.56 36.58 -2.51
C THR A 62 0.35 35.60 -1.36
N LYS A 63 -0.58 35.92 -0.46
CA LYS A 63 -1.10 34.96 0.54
C LYS A 63 -2.04 33.98 -0.15
N ILE A 64 -1.80 32.69 0.05
CA ILE A 64 -2.64 31.64 -0.53
C ILE A 64 -3.99 31.60 0.19
N THR A 65 -5.05 31.34 -0.56
CA THR A 65 -6.42 31.11 -0.08
C THR A 65 -6.91 29.74 -0.53
N THR A 66 -8.02 29.26 0.04
CA THR A 66 -8.66 28.00 -0.38
C THR A 66 -9.04 27.98 -1.87
N ASN A 67 -9.13 29.14 -2.53
CA ASN A 67 -9.58 29.28 -3.92
C ASN A 67 -8.54 29.97 -4.82
N THR A 68 -7.27 30.09 -4.40
CA THR A 68 -6.24 30.78 -5.20
C THR A 68 -6.00 30.09 -6.54
N TYR A 69 -6.05 28.76 -6.55
CA TYR A 69 -5.85 27.95 -7.74
C TYR A 69 -7.10 27.10 -7.99
N PRO A 70 -7.95 27.44 -8.97
CA PRO A 70 -9.11 26.64 -9.32
C PRO A 70 -8.73 25.19 -9.67
N GLY A 71 -9.52 24.23 -9.18
CA GLY A 71 -9.25 22.80 -9.38
C GLY A 71 -8.20 22.20 -8.44
N TRP A 72 -7.70 22.98 -7.48
CA TRP A 72 -6.77 22.51 -6.45
C TRP A 72 -7.38 22.63 -5.06
N GLN A 73 -7.17 21.60 -4.26
CA GLN A 73 -7.54 21.57 -2.84
C GLN A 73 -6.26 21.48 -2.01
N ILE A 74 -6.09 22.37 -1.04
CA ILE A 74 -5.05 22.25 -0.02
C ILE A 74 -5.58 21.33 1.08
N LEU A 75 -4.84 20.27 1.39
CA LEU A 75 -5.28 19.22 2.31
C LEU A 75 -4.65 19.36 3.69
N ALA A 76 -3.33 19.48 3.76
CA ALA A 76 -2.57 19.44 5.00
C ALA A 76 -1.27 20.24 4.87
N ALA A 77 -0.63 20.55 6.00
CA ALA A 77 0.68 21.19 6.04
C ALA A 77 1.52 20.58 7.16
N GLU A 78 2.79 20.24 6.90
CA GLU A 78 3.69 19.66 7.90
C GLU A 78 5.16 19.95 7.58
N THR A 79 6.02 19.92 8.60
CA THR A 79 7.47 19.93 8.40
C THR A 79 7.99 18.49 8.30
N VAL A 80 8.34 18.06 7.09
CA VAL A 80 8.80 16.70 6.80
C VAL A 80 10.30 16.73 6.55
N ASN A 81 11.08 16.01 7.37
CA ASN A 81 12.54 15.96 7.27
C ASN A 81 13.22 17.35 7.20
N GLY A 82 12.71 18.31 7.98
CA GLY A 82 13.22 19.68 8.05
C GLY A 82 12.77 20.61 6.91
N ILE A 83 11.90 20.14 6.01
CA ILE A 83 11.35 20.95 4.92
C ILE A 83 9.87 21.20 5.22
N ASN A 84 9.44 22.46 5.19
CA ASN A 84 8.02 22.80 5.29
C ASN A 84 7.30 22.37 4.01
N GLN A 85 6.23 21.60 4.16
CA GLN A 85 5.47 21.07 3.04
C GLN A 85 3.99 21.36 3.19
N VAL A 86 3.33 21.56 2.05
CA VAL A 86 1.88 21.64 1.94
C VAL A 86 1.44 20.55 0.96
N LEU A 87 0.49 19.72 1.35
CA LEU A 87 -0.09 18.69 0.48
C LEU A 87 -1.32 19.25 -0.23
N LEU A 88 -1.39 18.97 -1.53
CA LEU A 88 -2.44 19.42 -2.42
C LEU A 88 -3.01 18.25 -3.22
N LYS A 89 -4.29 18.36 -3.57
CA LYS A 89 -4.97 17.47 -4.51
C LYS A 89 -5.45 18.26 -5.71
N ASN A 90 -5.09 17.83 -6.90
CA ASN A 90 -5.76 18.27 -8.12
C ASN A 90 -7.10 17.53 -8.22
N THR A 91 -8.21 18.24 -8.08
CA THR A 91 -9.54 17.63 -7.99
C THR A 91 -10.03 17.09 -9.33
N THR A 92 -9.54 17.64 -10.45
CA THR A 92 -9.92 17.21 -11.80
C THR A 92 -9.21 15.92 -12.19
N GLN A 93 -7.92 15.80 -11.87
CA GLN A 93 -7.10 14.65 -12.23
C GLN A 93 -7.05 13.58 -11.14
N ASN A 94 -7.51 13.91 -9.93
CA ASN A 94 -7.42 13.05 -8.74
C ASN A 94 -5.98 12.64 -8.40
N LEU A 95 -5.06 13.61 -8.46
CA LEU A 95 -3.62 13.41 -8.22
C LEU A 95 -3.14 14.23 -7.02
N LEU A 96 -2.22 13.68 -6.23
CA LEU A 96 -1.54 14.37 -5.14
C LEU A 96 -0.26 15.07 -5.61
N TYR A 97 0.00 16.19 -4.95
CA TYR A 97 1.19 17.02 -5.11
C TYR A 97 1.60 17.56 -3.75
N ILE A 98 2.87 17.88 -3.59
CA ILE A 98 3.36 18.69 -2.49
C ILE A 98 4.03 19.95 -3.00
N TRP A 99 3.89 21.01 -2.22
CA TRP A 99 4.77 22.16 -2.28
C TRP A 99 5.85 22.02 -1.22
N ASN A 100 7.08 22.39 -1.58
CA ASN A 100 8.13 22.63 -0.61
C ASN A 100 8.22 24.13 -0.38
N LEU A 101 8.34 24.52 0.89
CA LEU A 101 8.38 25.90 1.35
C LEU A 101 9.62 26.12 2.21
N ASP A 102 10.07 27.37 2.28
CA ASP A 102 11.12 27.77 3.20
C ASP A 102 10.64 27.77 4.67
N SER A 103 11.54 28.10 5.60
CA SER A 103 11.23 28.18 7.04
C SER A 103 10.15 29.20 7.41
N ASN A 104 9.83 30.14 6.50
CA ASN A 104 8.81 31.17 6.67
C ASN A 104 7.52 30.87 5.88
N TRP A 105 7.35 29.62 5.42
CA TRP A 105 6.20 29.17 4.63
C TRP A 105 6.02 29.94 3.31
N ASN A 106 7.12 30.37 2.69
CA ASN A 106 7.11 30.84 1.31
C ASN A 106 7.39 29.68 0.35
N TRP A 107 6.53 29.51 -0.64
CA TRP A 107 6.68 28.52 -1.71
C TRP A 107 8.04 28.60 -2.40
N GLN A 108 8.67 27.44 -2.62
CA GLN A 108 9.96 27.32 -3.31
C GLN A 108 9.89 26.39 -4.53
N SER A 109 9.20 25.25 -4.39
CA SER A 109 9.09 24.26 -5.47
C SER A 109 7.85 23.40 -5.29
N SER A 110 7.55 22.61 -6.32
CA SER A 110 6.48 21.62 -6.31
C SER A 110 6.93 20.31 -6.92
N GLN A 111 6.35 19.22 -6.45
CA GLN A 111 6.51 17.88 -6.99
C GLN A 111 5.19 17.13 -6.83
N GLY A 112 4.92 16.13 -7.67
CA GLY A 112 3.64 15.43 -7.62
C GLY A 112 3.25 14.77 -8.93
N GLY A 113 1.93 14.71 -9.13
CA GLY A 113 1.34 13.93 -10.23
C GLY A 113 1.12 12.48 -9.84
N TRP A 114 0.94 12.23 -8.54
CA TRP A 114 0.84 10.88 -7.99
C TRP A 114 -0.62 10.47 -7.89
N GLY A 115 -0.97 9.32 -8.49
CA GLY A 115 -2.25 8.69 -8.23
C GLY A 115 -2.37 8.34 -6.75
N LEU A 116 -3.58 8.44 -6.18
CA LEU A 116 -3.80 8.25 -4.74
C LEU A 116 -3.29 6.90 -4.21
N ASN A 117 -3.31 5.85 -5.05
CA ASN A 117 -2.86 4.49 -4.71
C ASN A 117 -1.43 4.18 -5.16
N SER A 118 -0.58 5.19 -5.33
CA SER A 118 0.81 5.03 -5.77
C SER A 118 1.77 5.09 -4.59
N THR A 119 2.93 4.44 -4.72
CA THR A 119 3.97 4.46 -3.68
C THR A 119 4.34 5.88 -3.21
N PRO A 120 4.53 6.89 -4.09
CA PRO A 120 4.79 8.25 -3.62
C PRO A 120 3.64 8.89 -2.83
N ALA A 121 2.38 8.57 -3.16
CA ALA A 121 1.20 9.04 -2.42
C ALA A 121 1.13 8.39 -1.03
N PHE A 122 1.35 7.08 -0.93
CA PHE A 122 1.47 6.36 0.34
C PHE A 122 2.60 6.94 1.22
N SER A 123 3.73 7.32 0.64
CA SER A 123 4.78 8.02 1.40
C SER A 123 4.28 9.35 1.97
N GLN A 124 3.40 10.08 1.27
CA GLN A 124 2.82 11.30 1.81
C GLN A 124 1.83 11.02 2.92
N GLU A 125 1.03 9.95 2.82
CA GLU A 125 0.16 9.54 3.94
C GLU A 125 0.97 9.31 5.21
N THR A 126 2.14 8.66 5.10
CA THR A 126 3.05 8.45 6.23
C THR A 126 3.64 9.77 6.74
N ASN A 127 4.08 10.66 5.83
CA ASN A 127 4.69 11.93 6.19
C ASN A 127 3.71 12.88 6.91
N PHE A 128 2.44 12.90 6.49
CA PHE A 128 1.39 13.75 7.04
C PHE A 128 0.47 13.02 8.04
N GLN A 129 0.72 11.73 8.30
CA GLN A 129 -0.03 10.85 9.21
C GLN A 129 -1.54 10.82 8.94
N GLN A 130 -1.91 10.76 7.66
CA GLN A 130 -3.30 10.86 7.21
C GLN A 130 -3.53 9.93 6.03
N ASP A 131 -4.72 9.32 5.99
CA ASP A 131 -5.21 8.49 4.89
C ASP A 131 -5.86 9.40 3.83
N PHE A 132 -5.20 9.58 2.67
CA PHE A 132 -5.68 10.51 1.63
C PHE A 132 -6.44 9.80 0.51
N ASN A 133 -6.31 8.48 0.39
CA ASN A 133 -7.04 7.67 -0.58
C ASN A 133 -8.33 7.06 0.01
N GLY A 134 -8.51 7.11 1.33
CA GLY A 134 -9.68 6.63 2.05
C GLY A 134 -9.75 5.11 2.18
N ASP A 135 -8.61 4.41 2.13
CA ASP A 135 -8.57 2.93 2.20
C ASP A 135 -8.53 2.37 3.63
N GLY A 136 -8.42 3.25 4.63
CA GLY A 136 -8.35 2.91 6.05
C GLY A 136 -6.94 2.64 6.57
N PHE A 137 -5.91 2.75 5.74
CA PHE A 137 -4.51 2.60 6.11
C PHE A 137 -3.75 3.91 5.93
N ILE A 138 -2.71 4.12 6.74
CA ILE A 138 -1.76 5.20 6.54
C ILE A 138 -0.52 4.58 5.88
N GLY A 139 -0.20 5.02 4.67
CA GLY A 139 0.97 4.54 3.93
C GLY A 139 0.68 3.28 3.15
N GLN A 140 1.71 2.55 2.75
CA GLN A 140 1.54 1.43 1.83
C GLN A 140 0.75 0.30 2.51
N PRO A 141 -0.48 0.00 2.05
CA PRO A 141 -1.37 -0.90 2.80
C PRO A 141 -0.94 -2.37 2.68
N PHE A 142 -0.22 -2.72 1.60
CA PHE A 142 0.15 -4.11 1.31
C PHE A 142 1.60 -4.26 0.84
N THR A 143 2.27 -5.29 1.38
CA THR A 143 3.60 -5.72 0.97
C THR A 143 3.49 -7.02 0.16
N PRO A 144 4.04 -7.10 -1.05
CA PRO A 144 4.12 -8.35 -1.79
C PRO A 144 4.91 -9.42 -1.04
N ILE A 145 4.34 -10.61 -0.93
CA ILE A 145 5.06 -11.85 -0.60
C ILE A 145 5.57 -12.48 -1.89
N GLU A 146 4.73 -12.45 -2.92
CA GLU A 146 4.99 -13.04 -4.23
C GLU A 146 4.25 -12.20 -5.29
N ALA A 147 4.87 -12.01 -6.46
CA ALA A 147 4.39 -11.05 -7.47
C ALA A 147 4.62 -11.51 -8.92
N PHE A 148 4.82 -12.81 -9.16
CA PHE A 148 4.81 -13.40 -10.49
C PHE A 148 3.37 -13.58 -10.97
N GLY A 149 3.20 -13.67 -12.29
CA GLY A 149 1.88 -13.83 -12.89
C GLY A 149 0.97 -12.60 -12.76
N ASN A 150 -0.34 -12.83 -12.83
CA ASN A 150 -1.35 -11.76 -12.82
C ASN A 150 -1.88 -11.47 -11.42
N THR A 151 -1.78 -12.46 -10.53
CA THR A 151 -2.24 -12.39 -9.16
C THR A 151 -1.03 -12.33 -8.23
N LYS A 152 -0.93 -11.28 -7.42
CA LYS A 152 0.10 -11.16 -6.39
C LYS A 152 -0.43 -11.71 -5.08
N LEU A 153 0.37 -12.47 -4.35
CA LEU A 153 0.15 -12.71 -2.94
C LEU A 153 0.73 -11.54 -2.13
N VAL A 154 -0.11 -10.86 -1.37
CA VAL A 154 0.30 -9.70 -0.56
C VAL A 154 -0.14 -9.86 0.88
N LYS A 155 0.50 -9.12 1.78
CA LYS A 155 0.12 -9.04 3.19
C LYS A 155 -0.03 -7.60 3.66
N ASP A 156 -0.94 -7.38 4.61
CA ASP A 156 -1.02 -6.11 5.33
C ASP A 156 0.02 -6.02 6.47
N THR A 157 0.03 -4.89 7.18
CA THR A 157 0.91 -4.62 8.33
C THR A 157 0.66 -5.53 9.53
N THR A 158 -0.51 -6.20 9.59
CA THR A 158 -0.86 -7.20 10.60
C THR A 158 -0.58 -8.64 10.16
N ASN A 159 0.05 -8.80 8.99
CA ASN A 159 0.34 -10.06 8.31
C ASN A 159 -0.90 -10.84 7.81
N LYS A 160 -2.07 -10.21 7.70
CA LYS A 160 -3.22 -10.83 7.01
C LYS A 160 -2.93 -10.94 5.52
N LEU A 161 -3.35 -12.05 4.93
CA LEU A 161 -3.05 -12.38 3.54
C LEU A 161 -4.21 -11.98 2.63
N TYR A 162 -3.81 -11.46 1.47
CA TYR A 162 -4.70 -11.02 0.40
C TYR A 162 -4.12 -11.45 -0.95
N THR A 163 -4.98 -11.55 -1.95
CA THR A 163 -4.58 -11.61 -3.35
C THR A 163 -4.83 -10.28 -4.02
N GLN A 164 -3.95 -9.87 -4.92
CA GLN A 164 -4.10 -8.63 -5.67
C GLN A 164 -3.95 -8.88 -7.17
N ILE A 165 -5.02 -8.67 -7.93
CA ILE A 165 -4.99 -8.78 -9.39
C ILE A 165 -4.61 -7.42 -9.97
N GLY A 166 -3.47 -7.35 -10.65
CA GLY A 166 -2.91 -6.10 -11.18
C GLY A 166 -2.68 -5.06 -10.07
N ASN A 167 -3.39 -3.93 -10.16
CA ASN A 167 -3.38 -2.83 -9.20
C ASN A 167 -4.74 -2.60 -8.52
N ASN A 168 -5.65 -3.58 -8.61
CA ASN A 168 -6.95 -3.51 -7.96
C ASN A 168 -6.82 -3.62 -6.43
N ASN A 169 -7.91 -3.34 -5.72
CA ASN A 169 -7.96 -3.56 -4.27
C ASN A 169 -7.75 -5.05 -3.95
N PRO A 170 -6.87 -5.39 -2.99
CA PRO A 170 -6.65 -6.79 -2.65
C PRO A 170 -7.87 -7.46 -2.03
N ILE A 171 -8.04 -8.75 -2.32
CA ILE A 171 -9.14 -9.59 -1.83
C ILE A 171 -8.59 -10.49 -0.72
N ALA A 172 -9.26 -10.50 0.43
CA ALA A 172 -8.85 -11.30 1.58
C ALA A 172 -8.92 -12.81 1.26
N ILE A 173 -7.85 -13.56 1.58
CA ILE A 173 -7.89 -15.02 1.53
C ILE A 173 -8.53 -15.53 2.82
N LYS A 174 -9.60 -16.31 2.71
CA LYS A 174 -10.36 -16.81 3.87
C LYS A 174 -10.45 -18.31 3.92
N ASN A 175 -10.46 -18.85 5.13
CA ASN A 175 -10.93 -20.21 5.41
C ASN A 175 -12.14 -20.10 6.35
N GLY A 176 -13.34 -20.40 5.82
CA GLY A 176 -14.59 -20.09 6.49
C GLY A 176 -14.75 -18.58 6.74
N ALA A 177 -15.11 -18.21 7.98
CA ALA A 177 -15.28 -16.80 8.36
C ALA A 177 -13.95 -16.09 8.68
N THR A 178 -12.84 -16.82 8.74
CA THR A 178 -11.54 -16.29 9.20
C THR A 178 -10.65 -15.95 8.02
N GLN A 179 -10.18 -14.71 7.98
CA GLN A 179 -9.09 -14.33 7.09
C GLN A 179 -7.77 -14.91 7.61
N ILE A 180 -7.00 -15.53 6.73
CA ILE A 180 -5.73 -16.14 7.10
C ILE A 180 -4.61 -15.07 7.17
N THR A 181 -3.58 -15.38 7.92
CA THR A 181 -2.35 -14.62 8.09
C THR A 181 -1.16 -15.51 7.72
N THR A 182 0.04 -14.93 7.61
CA THR A 182 1.28 -15.71 7.41
C THR A 182 1.52 -16.77 8.49
N ASN A 183 0.85 -16.65 9.65
CA ASN A 183 1.07 -17.47 10.83
C ASN A 183 -0.18 -18.27 11.26
N THR A 184 -1.25 -18.31 10.46
CA THR A 184 -2.48 -19.03 10.84
C THR A 184 -2.26 -20.51 11.08
N TYR A 185 -1.38 -21.13 10.29
CA TYR A 185 -1.10 -22.57 10.39
C TYR A 185 0.40 -22.78 10.69
N PRO A 186 0.77 -23.12 11.94
CA PRO A 186 2.14 -23.44 12.29
C PRO A 186 2.71 -24.57 11.41
N GLY A 187 3.96 -24.41 10.94
CA GLY A 187 4.60 -25.38 10.05
C GLY A 187 4.19 -25.29 8.57
N TRP A 188 3.39 -24.27 8.21
CA TRP A 188 3.00 -24.01 6.82
C TRP A 188 3.51 -22.64 6.36
N GLN A 189 3.96 -22.60 5.12
CA GLN A 189 4.33 -21.38 4.43
C GLN A 189 3.40 -21.19 3.23
N ILE A 190 2.79 -20.01 3.11
CA ILE A 190 2.03 -19.62 1.91
C ILE A 190 3.04 -19.02 0.92
N LEU A 191 3.10 -19.57 -0.29
CA LEU A 191 4.13 -19.25 -1.26
C LEU A 191 3.63 -18.30 -2.35
N ALA A 192 2.52 -18.63 -2.99
CA ALA A 192 2.03 -17.92 -4.16
C ALA A 192 0.50 -18.05 -4.27
N ALA A 193 -0.11 -17.19 -5.09
CA ALA A 193 -1.55 -17.26 -5.39
C ALA A 193 -1.79 -16.96 -6.87
N GLU A 194 -2.59 -17.78 -7.57
CA GLU A 194 -2.90 -17.56 -8.99
C GLU A 194 -4.24 -18.15 -9.39
N THR A 195 -4.86 -17.63 -10.45
CA THR A 195 -6.01 -18.25 -11.10
C THR A 195 -5.54 -19.21 -12.19
N VAL A 196 -5.61 -20.51 -11.92
CA VAL A 196 -5.15 -21.56 -12.85
C VAL A 196 -6.37 -22.25 -13.44
N ASN A 197 -6.53 -22.17 -14.76
CA ASN A 197 -7.67 -22.76 -15.49
C ASN A 197 -9.04 -22.37 -14.91
N GLY A 198 -9.19 -21.10 -14.50
CA GLY A 198 -10.43 -20.57 -13.93
C GLY A 198 -10.68 -20.91 -12.47
N ILE A 199 -9.74 -21.56 -11.79
CA ILE A 199 -9.82 -21.86 -10.35
C ILE A 199 -8.81 -20.99 -9.61
N ASN A 200 -9.25 -20.26 -8.60
CA ASN A 200 -8.35 -19.53 -7.71
C ASN A 200 -7.58 -20.53 -6.85
N GLN A 201 -6.25 -20.42 -6.86
CA GLN A 201 -5.37 -21.33 -6.15
C GLN A 201 -4.37 -20.58 -5.28
N VAL A 202 -4.08 -21.17 -4.12
CA VAL A 202 -2.97 -20.75 -3.26
C VAL A 202 -2.02 -21.93 -3.12
N LEU A 203 -0.73 -21.72 -3.34
CA LEU A 203 0.32 -22.72 -3.14
C LEU A 203 0.90 -22.60 -1.73
N LEU A 204 1.00 -23.74 -1.05
CA LEU A 204 1.52 -23.85 0.30
C LEU A 204 2.63 -24.90 0.36
N LYS A 205 3.57 -24.69 1.27
CA LYS A 205 4.59 -25.66 1.64
C LYS A 205 4.44 -26.05 3.10
N ASN A 206 4.35 -27.35 3.36
CA ASN A 206 4.56 -27.86 4.70
C ASN A 206 6.07 -27.89 4.97
N THR A 207 6.54 -27.09 5.93
CA THR A 207 7.98 -26.90 6.17
C THR A 207 8.59 -28.07 6.94
N THR A 208 7.79 -28.84 7.68
CA THR A 208 8.25 -30.02 8.41
C THR A 208 8.46 -31.21 7.48
N GLN A 209 7.52 -31.44 6.55
CA GLN A 209 7.55 -32.58 5.63
C GLN A 209 8.25 -32.24 4.31
N ASN A 210 8.47 -30.95 4.03
CA ASN A 210 9.01 -30.44 2.77
C ASN A 210 8.16 -30.85 1.55
N LEU A 211 6.84 -30.75 1.70
CA LEU A 211 5.84 -31.13 0.68
C LEU A 211 5.03 -29.91 0.22
N LEU A 212 4.66 -29.89 -1.06
CA LEU A 212 3.78 -28.88 -1.63
C LEU A 212 2.31 -29.32 -1.60
N TYR A 213 1.46 -28.31 -1.45
CA TYR A 213 0.02 -28.41 -1.44
C TYR A 213 -0.59 -27.23 -2.18
N ILE A 214 -1.76 -27.46 -2.77
CA ILE A 214 -2.60 -26.44 -3.37
C ILE A 214 -3.90 -26.38 -2.58
N TRP A 215 -4.33 -25.16 -2.30
CA TRP A 215 -5.71 -24.85 -1.95
C TRP A 215 -6.44 -24.39 -3.19
N ASN A 216 -7.65 -24.92 -3.40
CA ASN A 216 -8.59 -24.37 -4.37
C ASN A 216 -9.59 -23.48 -3.63
N LEU A 217 -9.85 -22.32 -4.19
CA LEU A 217 -10.72 -21.29 -3.63
C LEU A 217 -11.81 -20.91 -4.63
N ASP A 218 -12.91 -20.36 -4.11
CA ASP A 218 -13.96 -19.77 -4.95
C ASP A 218 -13.49 -18.45 -5.59
N SER A 219 -14.37 -17.83 -6.39
CA SER A 219 -14.09 -16.55 -7.05
C SER A 219 -13.84 -15.38 -6.08
N ASN A 220 -14.19 -15.53 -4.81
CA ASN A 220 -13.99 -14.54 -3.74
C ASN A 220 -12.81 -14.90 -2.83
N TRP A 221 -11.96 -15.86 -3.23
CA TRP A 221 -10.81 -16.32 -2.46
C TRP A 221 -11.18 -16.94 -1.09
N ASN A 222 -12.35 -17.58 -0.99
CA ASN A 222 -12.69 -18.45 0.13
C ASN A 222 -12.29 -19.90 -0.17
N TRP A 223 -11.55 -20.51 0.74
CA TRP A 223 -11.10 -21.89 0.67
C TRP A 223 -12.26 -22.87 0.44
N GLN A 224 -12.07 -23.81 -0.49
CA GLN A 224 -13.05 -24.86 -0.84
C GLN A 224 -12.49 -26.27 -0.64
N SER A 225 -11.25 -26.50 -1.06
CA SER A 225 -10.61 -27.80 -0.97
C SER A 225 -9.09 -27.68 -0.96
N SER A 226 -8.43 -28.79 -0.63
CA SER A 226 -6.98 -28.90 -0.71
C SER A 226 -6.57 -30.21 -1.38
N GLN A 227 -5.44 -30.18 -2.08
CA GLN A 227 -4.75 -31.34 -2.63
C GLN A 227 -3.25 -31.14 -2.45
N GLY A 228 -2.47 -32.22 -2.47
CA GLY A 228 -1.03 -32.09 -2.27
C GLY A 228 -0.40 -33.31 -1.64
N GLY A 229 0.65 -33.05 -0.85
CA GLY A 229 1.54 -34.08 -0.33
C GLY A 229 2.62 -34.44 -1.34
N TRP A 230 2.97 -33.50 -2.22
CA TRP A 230 3.90 -33.74 -3.31
C TRP A 230 5.32 -33.38 -2.90
N GLY A 231 6.25 -34.31 -3.09
CA GLY A 231 7.67 -34.00 -2.98
C GLY A 231 8.07 -32.95 -4.03
N LEU A 232 9.00 -32.06 -3.68
CA LEU A 232 9.40 -30.94 -4.55
C LEU A 232 9.85 -31.36 -5.96
N ASN A 233 10.44 -32.55 -6.08
CA ASN A 233 10.92 -33.09 -7.37
C ASN A 233 9.96 -34.08 -8.03
N SER A 234 8.66 -33.97 -7.75
CA SER A 234 7.63 -34.85 -8.31
C SER A 234 6.91 -34.19 -9.48
N THR A 235 6.34 -35.00 -10.38
CA THR A 235 5.57 -34.50 -11.53
C THR A 235 4.45 -33.52 -11.16
N PRO A 236 3.65 -33.75 -10.08
CA PRO A 236 2.66 -32.77 -9.65
C PRO A 236 3.26 -31.44 -9.16
N ALA A 237 4.41 -31.46 -8.49
CA ALA A 237 5.12 -30.26 -8.04
C ALA A 237 5.65 -29.45 -9.24
N PHE A 238 6.29 -30.11 -10.21
CA PHE A 238 6.72 -29.49 -11.47
C PHE A 238 5.55 -28.87 -12.25
N SER A 239 4.37 -29.48 -12.19
CA SER A 239 3.17 -28.89 -12.81
C SER A 239 2.77 -27.58 -12.11
N GLN A 240 2.95 -27.48 -10.79
CA GLN A 240 2.68 -26.22 -10.07
C GLN A 240 3.73 -25.16 -10.39
N GLU A 241 4.99 -25.53 -10.55
CA GLU A 241 6.02 -24.58 -11.01
C GLU A 241 5.63 -23.94 -12.34
N THR A 242 5.13 -24.73 -13.30
CA THR A 242 4.62 -24.19 -14.58
C THR A 242 3.38 -23.34 -14.40
N ASN A 243 2.43 -23.75 -13.55
CA ASN A 243 1.18 -23.01 -13.33
C ASN A 243 1.43 -21.64 -12.68
N PHE A 244 2.37 -21.56 -11.74
CA PHE A 244 2.71 -20.34 -10.99
C PHE A 244 3.96 -19.62 -11.55
N GLN A 245 4.57 -20.17 -12.60
CA GLN A 245 5.78 -19.69 -13.27
C GLN A 245 6.95 -19.42 -12.31
N GLN A 246 7.17 -20.34 -11.38
CA GLN A 246 8.13 -20.21 -10.29
C GLN A 246 8.82 -21.54 -10.03
N ASP A 247 10.10 -21.47 -9.69
CA ASP A 247 10.91 -22.59 -9.24
C ASP A 247 10.69 -22.78 -7.72
N PHE A 248 10.06 -23.89 -7.32
CA PHE A 248 9.78 -24.18 -5.90
C PHE A 248 10.72 -25.22 -5.29
N ASN A 249 11.48 -25.94 -6.12
CA ASN A 249 12.46 -26.93 -5.68
C ASN A 249 13.90 -26.39 -5.60
N GLY A 250 14.16 -25.22 -6.17
CA GLY A 250 15.44 -24.51 -6.18
C GLY A 250 16.45 -25.03 -7.20
N ASP A 251 16.00 -25.71 -8.26
CA ASP A 251 16.89 -26.27 -9.29
C ASP A 251 17.21 -25.30 -10.45
N ASN A 252 16.69 -24.07 -10.37
CA ASN A 252 16.77 -22.99 -11.36
C ASN A 252 16.04 -23.28 -12.68
N GLN A 253 15.08 -24.20 -12.68
CA GLN A 253 14.22 -24.50 -13.81
C GLN A 253 12.74 -24.39 -13.40
N ILE A 254 11.88 -24.06 -14.36
CA ILE A 254 10.42 -24.08 -14.16
C ILE A 254 9.89 -25.36 -14.78
N GLY A 255 9.30 -26.23 -13.95
CA GLY A 255 8.67 -27.46 -14.42
C GLY A 255 9.63 -28.63 -14.49
N ASN A 256 9.27 -29.66 -15.27
CA ASN A 256 10.03 -30.91 -15.27
C ASN A 256 11.39 -30.71 -15.96
N PRO A 257 12.53 -30.89 -15.26
CA PRO A 257 13.86 -30.68 -15.84
C PRO A 257 14.27 -31.81 -16.81
N PHE A 258 13.49 -32.88 -16.89
CA PHE A 258 13.78 -34.05 -17.71
C PHE A 258 12.98 -34.06 -19.01
N THR A 259 13.69 -34.17 -20.13
CA THR A 259 13.10 -34.38 -21.46
C THR A 259 13.14 -35.87 -21.82
N PRO A 260 12.00 -36.49 -22.17
CA PRO A 260 11.99 -37.86 -22.69
C PRO A 260 12.80 -38.02 -23.98
N ILE A 261 13.64 -39.06 -24.02
CA ILE A 261 14.29 -39.56 -25.24
C ILE A 261 13.51 -40.77 -25.77
N GLU A 262 13.10 -41.65 -24.85
CA GLU A 262 12.34 -42.86 -25.12
C GLU A 262 11.34 -43.06 -23.96
N ALA A 263 10.11 -43.47 -24.27
CA ALA A 263 9.01 -43.48 -23.31
C ALA A 263 8.12 -44.72 -23.37
N PHE A 264 8.59 -45.83 -23.94
CA PHE A 264 7.83 -47.08 -24.03
C PHE A 264 8.06 -47.94 -22.78
N GLY A 265 6.96 -48.47 -22.22
CA GLY A 265 6.99 -49.31 -21.02
C GLY A 265 7.07 -48.51 -19.71
N ASN A 266 7.47 -49.19 -18.63
CA ASN A 266 7.44 -48.64 -17.27
C ASN A 266 8.71 -47.85 -16.89
N THR A 267 9.72 -47.84 -17.76
CA THR A 267 10.97 -47.11 -17.55
C THR A 267 11.23 -46.27 -18.79
N LYS A 268 11.45 -44.97 -18.60
CA LYS A 268 11.74 -44.01 -19.67
C LYS A 268 13.22 -43.64 -19.65
N LEU A 269 13.85 -43.53 -20.82
CA LEU A 269 15.13 -42.85 -20.95
C LEU A 269 14.88 -41.36 -21.07
N VAL A 270 15.44 -40.57 -20.17
CA VAL A 270 15.30 -39.11 -20.17
C VAL A 270 16.68 -38.45 -20.14
N LYS A 271 16.74 -37.17 -20.53
CA LYS A 271 17.91 -36.33 -20.33
C LYS A 271 17.58 -35.06 -19.57
N ASP A 272 18.55 -34.57 -18.80
CA ASP A 272 18.47 -33.22 -18.23
C ASP A 272 18.92 -32.14 -19.23
N THR A 273 18.88 -30.88 -18.81
CA THR A 273 19.30 -29.72 -19.60
C THR A 273 20.78 -29.72 -19.96
N THR A 274 21.62 -30.52 -19.29
CA THR A 274 23.04 -30.72 -19.62
C THR A 274 23.28 -31.91 -20.56
N ASN A 275 22.22 -32.56 -21.04
CA ASN A 275 22.23 -33.79 -21.84
C ASN A 275 22.75 -35.04 -21.08
N LYS A 276 22.77 -35.03 -19.75
CA LYS A 276 23.06 -36.23 -18.97
C LYS A 276 21.84 -37.15 -18.95
N LEU A 277 22.08 -38.45 -19.13
CA LEU A 277 21.04 -39.46 -19.29
C LEU A 277 20.61 -40.07 -17.93
N TYR A 278 19.31 -40.28 -17.76
CA TYR A 278 18.72 -40.90 -16.58
C TYR A 278 17.65 -41.92 -16.99
N THR A 279 17.41 -42.91 -16.13
CA THR A 279 16.22 -43.76 -16.21
C THR A 279 15.18 -43.23 -15.24
N GLN A 280 13.95 -43.05 -15.71
CA GLN A 280 12.81 -42.62 -14.90
C GLN A 280 11.78 -43.75 -14.87
N ILE A 281 11.45 -44.24 -13.68
CA ILE A 281 10.45 -45.29 -13.48
C ILE A 281 9.08 -44.63 -13.27
N GLY A 282 8.08 -45.10 -14.01
CA GLY A 282 6.68 -44.65 -13.92
C GLY A 282 5.89 -45.34 -12.81
#